data_AF-A0A428SJX6-F1
#
_entry.id   AF-A0A428SJX6-F1
#
_cell.length_a   1.000
_cell.length_b   1.000
_cell.length_c   1.000
_cell.angle_alpha   90.00
_cell.angle_beta   90.00
_cell.angle_gamma   90.00
#
_symmetry.space_group_name_H-M   'P 1'
#
loop_
_entity.id
_entity.type
_entity.pdbx_description
1 polymer ?
#
loop_
_entity_poly.entity_id
_entity_poly.type
_entity_poly.pdbx_seq_one_letter_code
_entity_poly.pdbx_strand_id
1 'polypeptide(L)'
;MTDLPIRPSRSPPEGSSNKPKLSRTSTQKVRTGCITCKKRHIKCDEKKPNCGNCIKNRRRCEGYIEQQSKTKSPPGVIQFRLDSKQPTRASPSLSQIRISQDPLDVRDAKSVLYFHEFINLVQGPWFSTGSNGDLWTATLPQLAHSNSTIRHAAIAIGALSKWLTYSNHDTLQDASVPVQPITEGDTHYFRAVSHYCHSLKLQSQQQSMQDAVFLSVLFLCFETLRGHSKAALDHVNHGLAVLLALLTDRDSTRNINALAPNPKPLIATVGDIFTQLVTQARFILRGSLGTSPPLPNFTKGLRDKKHTFESFMALISQLPRGPATKGNIPARFNTLDEFELYLIIARRIRPEVGVISLDIVQKSGIIHSSDPFIITTFWRSLTSDPRMKRVCDELSAEMRALDAAYMPLFNQIIMSEQDSPTYLRAIHLRLQFLDIYTFENPTHYHDLDILHTQTPLFREYLSLANIAMRIARQDLKNPAQRMSLQCGLSWHLLLVVFFCRDPLLRDEAIWMLKSYPSQDGLWNAQSMYVLALRTRELERTNSKEGTPTEQWERLWRREYLFEEGGQRVVFCFLDKNAETGAWEVVEEVAEVQGDLDNVPWRRRPLTSSGRLLISDIVVF
;
A
#
# COMPACT_ATOMS: atom_id res chain seq x y z
N MET A 1 -83.78 43.73 -25.43
CA MET A 1 -83.90 44.81 -24.42
C MET A 1 -84.28 44.13 -23.11
N THR A 2 -83.45 44.29 -22.07
CA THR A 2 -83.77 44.46 -20.63
C THR A 2 -84.74 43.45 -19.97
N ASP A 3 -84.59 42.96 -18.74
CA ASP A 3 -83.69 43.23 -17.61
C ASP A 3 -83.94 42.12 -16.54
N LEU A 4 -82.97 42.02 -15.62
CA LEU A 4 -82.91 41.29 -14.32
C LEU A 4 -84.16 41.45 -13.41
N PRO A 5 -84.39 40.67 -12.31
CA PRO A 5 -83.50 40.57 -11.12
C PRO A 5 -83.52 39.26 -10.27
N ILE A 6 -82.39 38.86 -9.63
CA ILE A 6 -81.87 39.03 -8.24
C ILE A 6 -82.45 38.10 -7.13
N ARG A 7 -81.47 37.46 -6.47
CA ARG A 7 -81.34 36.48 -5.36
C ARG A 7 -82.02 36.81 -4.00
N PRO A 8 -82.11 35.85 -3.04
CA PRO A 8 -81.05 35.69 -2.01
C PRO A 8 -80.75 34.26 -1.50
N SER A 9 -79.66 34.16 -0.74
CA SER A 9 -78.94 32.97 -0.20
C SER A 9 -79.47 32.42 1.14
N ARG A 10 -79.11 31.16 1.47
CA ARG A 10 -78.91 30.65 2.86
C ARG A 10 -78.10 29.34 2.88
N SER A 11 -77.31 29.15 3.93
CA SER A 11 -76.41 28.02 4.26
C SER A 11 -77.06 27.01 5.26
N PRO A 12 -76.30 26.08 5.87
CA PRO A 12 -76.19 24.63 5.63
C PRO A 12 -77.03 23.76 6.60
N PRO A 13 -76.93 22.40 6.56
CA PRO A 13 -77.01 21.65 7.83
C PRO A 13 -76.10 20.41 7.98
N GLU A 14 -76.00 19.99 9.23
CA GLU A 14 -75.24 18.89 9.85
C GLU A 14 -75.86 17.48 9.69
N GLY A 15 -75.00 16.45 9.82
CA GLY A 15 -75.21 15.20 10.58
C GLY A 15 -76.25 14.15 10.14
N SER A 16 -75.79 12.92 9.84
CA SER A 16 -76.29 11.69 10.53
C SER A 16 -75.62 10.36 10.07
N SER A 17 -75.18 9.60 11.08
CA SER A 17 -75.33 8.16 11.31
C SER A 17 -74.68 7.07 10.42
N ASN A 18 -73.93 6.20 11.11
CA ASN A 18 -73.29 4.94 10.72
C ASN A 18 -74.25 3.84 10.22
N LYS A 19 -73.81 3.10 9.18
CA LYS A 19 -74.10 1.66 8.98
C LYS A 19 -72.85 0.94 8.38
N PRO A 20 -72.58 -0.33 8.76
CA PRO A 20 -71.28 -0.97 8.60
C PRO A 20 -71.05 -1.53 7.18
N LYS A 21 -69.83 -1.42 6.65
CA LYS A 21 -69.43 -2.05 5.39
C LYS A 21 -68.52 -3.27 5.64
N LEU A 22 -69.00 -4.39 5.12
CA LEU A 22 -68.39 -5.73 5.10
C LEU A 22 -66.96 -5.71 4.54
N SER A 23 -66.06 -6.45 5.20
CA SER A 23 -64.67 -6.61 4.79
C SER A 23 -64.56 -7.37 3.46
N ARG A 24 -63.78 -6.85 2.50
CA ARG A 24 -63.43 -7.59 1.28
C ARG A 24 -62.28 -8.56 1.54
N THR A 25 -62.53 -9.84 1.28
CA THR A 25 -61.57 -10.94 1.23
C THR A 25 -60.36 -10.58 0.36
N SER A 26 -59.16 -10.60 0.95
CA SER A 26 -57.90 -10.33 0.25
C SER A 26 -57.47 -11.57 -0.55
N THR A 27 -57.54 -11.50 -1.87
CA THR A 27 -57.04 -12.56 -2.77
C THR A 27 -55.55 -12.32 -3.08
N GLN A 28 -54.78 -13.41 -3.12
CA GLN A 28 -53.33 -13.42 -3.37
C GLN A 28 -52.93 -12.66 -4.65
N LYS A 29 -51.98 -11.72 -4.53
CA LYS A 29 -51.46 -10.93 -5.67
C LYS A 29 -50.49 -11.76 -6.50
N VAL A 30 -50.81 -12.02 -7.76
CA VAL A 30 -49.92 -12.70 -8.72
C VAL A 30 -48.84 -11.72 -9.20
N ARG A 31 -47.55 -12.08 -9.05
CA ARG A 31 -46.40 -11.19 -9.33
C ARG A 31 -45.98 -11.14 -10.80
N THR A 32 -46.57 -11.95 -11.68
CA THR A 32 -46.13 -12.18 -13.08
C THR A 32 -46.97 -11.44 -14.14
N GLY A 33 -48.00 -10.69 -13.77
CA GLY A 33 -48.83 -9.93 -14.72
C GLY A 33 -48.08 -8.84 -15.52
N CYS A 34 -48.62 -8.47 -16.69
CA CYS A 34 -48.07 -7.42 -17.54
C CYS A 34 -48.07 -6.06 -16.83
N ILE A 35 -47.19 -5.15 -17.26
CA ILE A 35 -47.02 -3.84 -16.60
C ILE A 35 -48.33 -3.04 -16.64
N THR A 36 -49.06 -3.09 -17.75
CA THR A 36 -50.34 -2.36 -17.91
C THR A 36 -51.41 -2.87 -16.93
N CYS A 37 -51.55 -4.19 -16.73
CA CYS A 37 -52.50 -4.74 -15.77
C CYS A 37 -52.08 -4.47 -14.33
N LYS A 38 -50.79 -4.52 -14.03
CA LYS A 38 -50.23 -4.15 -12.71
C LYS A 38 -50.54 -2.70 -12.35
N LYS A 39 -50.25 -1.75 -13.25
CA LYS A 39 -50.60 -0.32 -13.07
C LYS A 39 -52.10 -0.11 -12.83
N ARG A 40 -52.94 -0.93 -13.44
CA ARG A 40 -54.40 -0.85 -13.31
C ARG A 40 -54.96 -1.60 -12.10
N HIS A 41 -54.13 -2.30 -11.33
CA HIS A 41 -54.55 -3.12 -10.20
C HIS A 41 -55.64 -4.16 -10.57
N ILE A 42 -55.60 -4.68 -11.80
CA ILE A 42 -56.48 -5.76 -12.28
C ILE A 42 -55.68 -7.04 -12.53
N LYS A 43 -56.34 -8.21 -12.43
CA LYS A 43 -55.71 -9.50 -12.71
C LYS A 43 -55.32 -9.60 -14.20
N CYS A 44 -54.09 -10.01 -14.45
CA CYS A 44 -53.58 -10.29 -15.80
C CYS A 44 -53.82 -11.76 -16.15
N ASP A 45 -54.14 -12.05 -17.41
CA ASP A 45 -54.30 -13.41 -17.96
C ASP A 45 -52.98 -14.00 -18.50
N GLU A 46 -51.90 -13.23 -18.45
CA GLU A 46 -50.50 -13.65 -18.72
C GLU A 46 -50.20 -14.17 -20.13
N LYS A 47 -51.12 -14.01 -21.08
CA LYS A 47 -50.89 -14.29 -22.51
C LYS A 47 -49.80 -13.36 -23.09
N LYS A 48 -48.87 -13.95 -23.84
CA LYS A 48 -47.78 -13.25 -24.57
C LYS A 48 -48.06 -13.29 -26.09
N PRO A 49 -47.71 -12.25 -26.86
CA PRO A 49 -46.96 -11.06 -26.47
C PRO A 49 -47.79 -10.00 -25.72
N ASN A 50 -49.11 -9.97 -25.91
CA ASN A 50 -50.02 -9.00 -25.29
C ASN A 50 -51.12 -9.70 -24.47
N CYS A 51 -51.44 -9.15 -23.30
CA CYS A 51 -52.47 -9.69 -22.42
C CYS A 51 -53.88 -9.55 -23.03
N GLY A 52 -54.77 -10.54 -22.86
CA GLY A 52 -56.13 -10.50 -23.41
C GLY A 52 -56.98 -9.36 -22.84
N ASN A 53 -56.75 -8.99 -21.57
CA ASN A 53 -57.38 -7.82 -20.95
C ASN A 53 -56.94 -6.48 -21.57
N CYS A 54 -55.73 -6.44 -22.12
CA CYS A 54 -55.17 -5.27 -22.78
C CYS A 54 -55.76 -5.14 -24.19
N ILE A 55 -55.84 -6.27 -24.91
CA ILE A 55 -56.42 -6.37 -26.26
C ILE A 55 -57.92 -6.05 -26.24
N LYS A 56 -58.70 -6.68 -25.36
CA LYS A 56 -60.17 -6.46 -25.29
C LYS A 56 -60.53 -5.00 -25.01
N ASN A 57 -59.74 -4.32 -24.18
CA ASN A 57 -59.95 -2.92 -23.83
C ASN A 57 -59.33 -1.94 -24.85
N ARG A 58 -58.83 -2.43 -26.00
CA ARG A 58 -58.12 -1.65 -27.04
C ARG A 58 -57.01 -0.76 -26.47
N ARG A 59 -56.24 -1.26 -25.50
CA ARG A 59 -55.10 -0.54 -24.89
C ARG A 59 -53.78 -1.18 -25.26
N ARG A 60 -52.73 -0.36 -25.41
CA ARG A 60 -51.35 -0.83 -25.59
C ARG A 60 -50.91 -1.62 -24.37
N CYS A 61 -50.55 -2.89 -24.57
CA CYS A 61 -49.92 -3.72 -23.56
C CYS A 61 -48.42 -3.37 -23.53
N GLU A 62 -47.93 -2.88 -22.40
CA GLU A 62 -46.50 -2.54 -22.20
C GLU A 62 -45.61 -3.79 -22.01
N GLY A 63 -46.18 -4.99 -22.15
CA GLY A 63 -45.47 -6.25 -22.03
C GLY A 63 -45.24 -6.70 -20.59
N TYR A 64 -44.42 -7.73 -20.44
CA TYR A 64 -44.06 -8.34 -19.16
C TYR A 64 -42.63 -7.94 -18.79
N ILE A 65 -42.35 -7.76 -17.50
CA ILE A 65 -40.98 -7.50 -17.04
C ILE A 65 -40.20 -8.79 -17.22
N GLU A 66 -39.21 -8.79 -18.11
CA GLU A 66 -38.28 -9.90 -18.25
C GLU A 66 -37.34 -9.92 -17.04
N GLN A 67 -37.48 -10.94 -16.20
CA GLN A 67 -36.43 -11.28 -15.25
C GLN A 67 -35.29 -11.88 -16.07
N GLN A 68 -34.22 -11.10 -16.27
CA GLN A 68 -33.08 -11.55 -17.07
C GLN A 68 -32.45 -12.78 -16.42
N SER A 69 -32.57 -13.88 -17.16
CA SER A 69 -31.91 -15.15 -16.93
C SER A 69 -30.44 -15.06 -17.36
N LYS A 70 -29.58 -15.75 -16.61
CA LYS A 70 -28.15 -15.90 -16.89
C LYS A 70 -27.95 -16.45 -18.31
N THR A 71 -27.26 -15.72 -19.19
CA THR A 71 -26.61 -16.28 -20.39
C THR A 71 -25.26 -15.60 -20.66
N LYS A 72 -24.32 -16.41 -21.17
CA LYS A 72 -22.88 -16.15 -21.36
C LYS A 72 -22.61 -15.37 -22.65
N SER A 73 -21.66 -14.44 -22.62
CA SER A 73 -20.99 -13.82 -23.80
C SER A 73 -19.53 -13.42 -23.49
N PRO A 74 -18.62 -13.32 -24.49
CA PRO A 74 -17.15 -13.35 -24.36
C PRO A 74 -16.48 -11.99 -24.07
N PRO A 75 -15.15 -11.93 -23.79
CA PRO A 75 -14.52 -10.80 -23.11
C PRO A 75 -14.00 -9.71 -24.07
N GLY A 76 -14.31 -8.45 -23.78
CA GLY A 76 -13.68 -7.30 -24.42
C GLY A 76 -14.45 -6.00 -24.25
N VAL A 77 -13.86 -5.05 -23.53
CA VAL A 77 -14.20 -3.62 -23.45
C VAL A 77 -15.51 -3.27 -22.72
N ILE A 78 -15.40 -2.88 -21.44
CA ILE A 78 -16.50 -2.26 -20.70
C ILE A 78 -16.44 -0.74 -20.89
N GLN A 79 -17.40 -0.20 -21.64
CA GLN A 79 -17.64 1.25 -21.72
C GLN A 79 -18.83 1.62 -20.82
N PHE A 80 -18.59 2.40 -19.77
CA PHE A 80 -19.64 2.88 -18.88
C PHE A 80 -20.22 4.21 -19.37
N ARG A 81 -21.52 4.23 -19.70
CA ARG A 81 -22.30 5.48 -19.77
C ARG A 81 -22.83 5.84 -18.39
N LEU A 82 -22.48 7.03 -17.92
CA LEU A 82 -22.97 7.63 -16.68
C LEU A 82 -24.17 8.53 -17.02
N ASP A 83 -25.39 8.13 -16.65
CA ASP A 83 -26.52 9.07 -16.62
C ASP A 83 -26.60 9.70 -15.23
N SER A 84 -26.17 10.96 -15.18
CA SER A 84 -26.15 11.85 -14.02
C SER A 84 -27.44 12.66 -13.98
N LYS A 85 -28.26 12.48 -12.92
CA LYS A 85 -29.19 13.50 -12.41
C LYS A 85 -29.46 13.29 -10.91
N GLN A 86 -28.64 13.91 -10.05
CA GLN A 86 -29.05 14.95 -9.08
C GLN A 86 -28.04 15.07 -7.91
N PRO A 87 -27.69 16.31 -7.50
CA PRO A 87 -26.73 16.56 -6.43
C PRO A 87 -27.44 16.68 -5.08
N THR A 88 -27.08 15.82 -4.12
CA THR A 88 -27.34 16.10 -2.70
C THR A 88 -26.01 16.28 -1.97
N ARG A 89 -25.87 17.48 -1.42
CA ARG A 89 -24.80 18.01 -0.58
C ARG A 89 -24.36 16.98 0.47
N ALA A 90 -23.18 16.38 0.29
CA ALA A 90 -22.60 15.43 1.23
C ALA A 90 -21.80 16.17 2.31
N SER A 91 -22.29 16.16 3.54
CA SER A 91 -21.44 16.26 4.73
C SER A 91 -20.72 14.91 4.93
N PRO A 92 -19.51 14.86 5.52
CA PRO A 92 -18.80 13.60 5.72
C PRO A 92 -19.47 12.81 6.86
N SER A 93 -20.42 11.93 6.53
CA SER A 93 -20.98 10.99 7.50
C SER A 93 -20.09 9.75 7.59
N LEU A 94 -19.15 9.75 8.53
CA LEU A 94 -18.62 8.52 9.14
C LEU A 94 -19.74 7.87 9.98
N SER A 95 -20.77 7.35 9.34
CA SER A 95 -21.89 6.70 10.02
C SER A 95 -21.67 5.18 10.11
N GLN A 96 -21.19 4.78 11.29
CA GLN A 96 -21.54 3.55 12.02
C GLN A 96 -21.08 2.22 11.40
N ILE A 97 -19.81 1.88 11.65
CA ILE A 97 -19.42 0.50 11.99
C ILE A 97 -20.35 0.05 13.13
N ARG A 98 -20.95 -1.14 13.04
CA ARG A 98 -21.78 -1.70 14.14
C ARG A 98 -20.90 -1.87 15.37
N ILE A 99 -20.97 -0.91 16.30
CA ILE A 99 -20.33 -0.99 17.61
C ILE A 99 -21.06 -2.08 18.38
N SER A 100 -20.52 -3.30 18.38
CA SER A 100 -20.84 -4.25 19.44
C SER A 100 -20.16 -3.70 20.70
N GLN A 101 -20.95 -3.25 21.66
CA GLN A 101 -20.44 -2.88 22.98
C GLN A 101 -20.02 -4.16 23.70
N ASP A 102 -18.82 -4.64 23.37
CA ASP A 102 -18.06 -5.48 24.27
C ASP A 102 -17.03 -4.55 24.91
N PRO A 103 -17.30 -3.98 26.10
CA PRO A 103 -16.37 -3.08 26.77
C PRO A 103 -15.01 -3.77 26.84
N LEU A 104 -13.91 -3.03 26.67
CA LEU A 104 -12.60 -3.49 27.15
C LEU A 104 -12.84 -4.12 28.52
N ASP A 105 -12.48 -5.39 28.72
CA ASP A 105 -12.75 -6.06 29.98
C ASP A 105 -12.00 -5.30 31.08
N VAL A 106 -12.72 -4.40 31.78
CA VAL A 106 -12.19 -3.41 32.73
C VAL A 106 -11.54 -4.13 33.93
N ARG A 107 -11.68 -5.46 34.01
CA ARG A 107 -11.10 -6.31 35.05
C ARG A 107 -9.57 -6.36 35.01
N ASP A 108 -8.90 -6.12 33.88
CA ASP A 108 -7.43 -6.03 33.81
C ASP A 108 -6.96 -4.60 33.49
N ALA A 109 -6.61 -3.85 34.55
CA ALA A 109 -6.08 -2.49 34.43
C ALA A 109 -4.84 -2.40 33.51
N LYS A 110 -4.02 -3.47 33.42
CA LYS A 110 -2.85 -3.48 32.53
C LYS A 110 -3.24 -3.60 31.06
N SER A 111 -4.28 -4.37 30.72
CA SER A 111 -4.82 -4.42 29.35
C SER A 111 -5.31 -3.07 28.85
N VAL A 112 -5.94 -2.26 29.71
CA VAL A 112 -6.34 -0.88 29.37
C VAL A 112 -5.12 0.01 29.11
N LEU A 113 -4.10 -0.09 29.97
CA LEU A 113 -2.84 0.65 29.80
C LEU A 113 -2.14 0.30 28.47
N TYR A 114 -2.07 -0.98 28.11
CA TYR A 114 -1.50 -1.40 26.83
C TYR A 114 -2.34 -0.97 25.64
N PHE A 115 -3.67 -1.06 25.74
CA PHE A 115 -4.52 -0.57 24.67
C PHE A 115 -4.31 0.93 24.43
N HIS A 116 -4.22 1.73 25.49
CA HIS A 116 -3.93 3.16 25.38
C HIS A 116 -2.52 3.43 24.82
N GLU A 117 -1.53 2.63 25.22
CA GLU A 117 -0.19 2.69 24.63
C GLU A 117 -0.20 2.42 23.13
N PHE A 118 -0.99 1.45 22.66
CA PHE A 118 -1.17 1.21 21.22
C PHE A 118 -1.75 2.43 20.51
N ILE A 119 -2.76 3.10 21.09
CA ILE A 119 -3.32 4.34 20.52
C ILE A 119 -2.25 5.43 20.40
N ASN A 120 -1.46 5.65 21.45
CA ASN A 120 -0.38 6.64 21.44
C ASN A 120 0.70 6.30 20.39
N LEU A 121 1.00 5.01 20.20
CA LEU A 121 1.95 4.55 19.20
C LEU A 121 1.47 4.86 17.78
N VAL A 122 0.24 4.49 17.45
CA VAL A 122 -0.31 4.67 16.08
C VAL A 122 -0.66 6.12 15.73
N GLN A 123 -0.74 6.99 16.74
CA GLN A 123 -0.83 8.44 16.56
C GLN A 123 0.54 9.12 16.42
N GLY A 124 1.64 8.39 16.69
CA GLY A 124 3.00 8.89 16.54
C GLY A 124 3.33 9.31 15.10
N PRO A 125 4.35 10.17 14.92
CA PRO A 125 4.62 10.85 13.66
C PRO A 125 4.77 9.88 12.49
N TRP A 126 5.47 8.77 12.65
CA TRP A 126 5.73 7.82 11.57
C TRP A 126 4.53 6.98 11.12
N PHE A 127 3.51 6.84 11.95
CA PHE A 127 2.24 6.19 11.60
C PHE A 127 1.22 7.21 11.07
N SER A 128 1.05 8.33 11.77
CA SER A 128 0.04 9.34 11.42
C SER A 128 0.39 10.12 10.17
N THR A 129 1.67 10.47 9.98
CA THR A 129 2.12 11.25 8.81
C THR A 129 2.63 10.37 7.67
N GLY A 130 2.96 9.10 7.94
CA GLY A 130 3.49 8.15 6.95
C GLY A 130 2.43 7.26 6.30
N SER A 131 1.22 7.18 6.85
CA SER A 131 0.12 6.41 6.27
C SER A 131 -0.83 7.27 5.42
N ASN A 132 -1.42 6.65 4.41
CA ASN A 132 -2.47 7.26 3.60
C ASN A 132 -3.81 7.02 4.29
N GLY A 133 -4.46 8.08 4.78
CA GLY A 133 -5.80 8.04 5.36
C GLY A 133 -5.91 7.47 6.79
N ASP A 134 -7.14 7.29 7.26
CA ASP A 134 -7.46 7.09 8.68
C ASP A 134 -7.30 5.65 9.19
N LEU A 135 -6.49 4.80 8.54
CA LEU A 135 -6.39 3.38 8.94
C LEU A 135 -5.83 3.25 10.36
N TRP A 136 -4.67 3.83 10.61
CA TRP A 136 -3.97 3.73 11.89
C TRP A 136 -4.56 4.65 12.95
N THR A 137 -4.97 5.86 12.56
CA THR A 137 -5.43 6.91 13.49
C THR A 137 -6.88 6.73 13.93
N ALA A 138 -7.74 6.09 13.13
CA ALA A 138 -9.14 5.90 13.47
C ALA A 138 -9.63 4.46 13.31
N THR A 139 -9.40 3.83 12.15
CA THR A 139 -10.06 2.58 11.78
C THR A 139 -9.62 1.40 12.65
N LEU A 140 -8.31 1.15 12.78
CA LEU A 140 -7.77 0.08 13.61
C LEU A 140 -8.11 0.28 15.09
N PRO A 141 -7.95 1.48 15.69
CA PRO A 141 -8.47 1.77 17.03
C PRO A 141 -9.95 1.41 17.23
N GLN A 142 -10.84 1.84 16.32
CA GLN A 142 -12.28 1.58 16.42
C GLN A 142 -12.62 0.10 16.28
N LEU A 143 -11.95 -0.61 15.36
CA LEU A 143 -12.10 -2.05 15.19
C LEU A 143 -11.59 -2.80 16.43
N ALA A 144 -10.43 -2.43 16.95
CA ALA A 144 -9.87 -3.03 18.16
C ALA A 144 -10.77 -2.82 19.38
N HIS A 145 -11.47 -1.69 19.48
CA HIS A 145 -12.47 -1.49 20.53
C HIS A 145 -13.66 -2.48 20.45
N SER A 146 -14.12 -2.79 19.23
CA SER A 146 -15.38 -3.53 19.01
C SER A 146 -15.19 -5.02 18.72
N ASN A 147 -13.99 -5.45 18.33
CA ASN A 147 -13.66 -6.83 17.98
C ASN A 147 -12.56 -7.35 18.91
N SER A 148 -12.86 -8.38 19.70
CA SER A 148 -11.93 -8.97 20.68
C SER A 148 -10.65 -9.53 20.03
N THR A 149 -10.75 -10.23 18.90
CA THR A 149 -9.58 -10.76 18.17
C THR A 149 -8.58 -9.66 17.82
N ILE A 150 -9.08 -8.56 17.26
CA ILE A 150 -8.27 -7.38 16.89
C ILE A 150 -7.78 -6.64 18.14
N ARG A 151 -8.62 -6.56 19.19
CA ARG A 151 -8.28 -5.95 20.49
C ARG A 151 -7.06 -6.59 21.13
N HIS A 152 -7.01 -7.92 21.16
CA HIS A 152 -5.88 -8.64 21.72
C HIS A 152 -4.59 -8.40 20.91
N ALA A 153 -4.68 -8.28 19.58
CA ALA A 153 -3.52 -7.90 18.78
C ALA A 153 -3.04 -6.46 19.09
N ALA A 154 -3.97 -5.51 19.22
CA ALA A 154 -3.64 -4.13 19.62
C ALA A 154 -3.02 -4.06 21.02
N ILE A 155 -3.58 -4.77 22.00
CA ILE A 155 -3.03 -4.87 23.36
C ILE A 155 -1.63 -5.50 23.34
N ALA A 156 -1.41 -6.53 22.50
CA ALA A 156 -0.09 -7.15 22.36
C ALA A 156 0.96 -6.14 21.89
N ILE A 157 0.64 -5.32 20.88
CA ILE A 157 1.52 -4.26 20.38
C ILE A 157 1.80 -3.22 21.49
N GLY A 158 0.77 -2.77 22.21
CA GLY A 158 0.94 -1.81 23.29
C GLY A 158 1.76 -2.33 24.47
N ALA A 159 1.62 -3.61 24.80
CA ALA A 159 2.46 -4.26 25.81
C ALA A 159 3.93 -4.35 25.35
N LEU A 160 4.17 -4.68 24.08
CA LEU A 160 5.51 -4.71 23.49
C LEU A 160 6.14 -3.31 23.45
N SER A 161 5.34 -2.30 23.09
CA SER A 161 5.73 -0.88 23.12
C SER A 161 6.17 -0.43 24.52
N LYS A 162 5.43 -0.84 25.56
CA LYS A 162 5.84 -0.57 26.95
C LYS A 162 7.15 -1.26 27.29
N TRP A 163 7.32 -2.54 26.94
CA TRP A 163 8.58 -3.26 27.18
C TRP A 163 9.78 -2.51 26.59
N LEU A 164 9.69 -2.07 25.34
CA LEU A 164 10.76 -1.30 24.68
C LEU A 164 11.15 -0.01 25.40
N THR A 165 10.23 0.61 26.15
CA THR A 165 10.54 1.80 26.97
C THR A 165 11.40 1.45 28.19
N TYR A 166 11.29 0.22 28.72
CA TYR A 166 12.05 -0.24 29.89
C TYR A 166 13.41 -0.86 29.52
N SER A 167 13.58 -1.34 28.29
CA SER A 167 14.76 -2.10 27.90
C SER A 167 16.03 -1.26 27.65
N ASN A 168 15.98 0.08 27.81
CA ASN A 168 17.14 1.00 27.65
C ASN A 168 17.94 0.83 26.33
N HIS A 169 17.30 0.36 25.25
CA HIS A 169 17.97 0.21 23.96
C HIS A 169 17.85 1.48 23.11
N ASP A 170 18.97 1.91 22.52
CA ASP A 170 19.01 3.06 21.61
C ASP A 170 18.35 2.76 20.26
N THR A 171 18.28 1.49 19.84
CA THR A 171 17.57 1.07 18.62
C THR A 171 16.63 -0.11 18.86
N LEU A 172 15.61 -0.28 18.00
CA LEU A 172 14.69 -1.42 18.06
C LEU A 172 15.38 -2.77 17.82
N GLN A 173 16.53 -2.75 17.16
CA GLN A 173 17.26 -3.94 16.73
C GLN A 173 18.22 -4.46 17.82
N ASP A 174 18.62 -3.61 18.77
CA ASP A 174 19.46 -4.00 19.91
C ASP A 174 18.68 -4.73 21.01
N ALA A 175 17.34 -4.75 20.91
CA ALA A 175 16.48 -5.31 21.93
C ALA A 175 16.54 -6.84 21.97
N SER A 176 17.25 -7.39 22.96
CA SER A 176 17.30 -8.83 23.18
C SER A 176 16.03 -9.32 23.88
N VAL A 177 15.32 -10.24 23.24
CA VAL A 177 14.13 -10.88 23.82
C VAL A 177 14.48 -11.57 25.15
N PRO A 178 13.75 -11.30 26.25
CA PRO A 178 14.02 -11.95 27.52
C PRO A 178 13.61 -13.42 27.47
N VAL A 179 14.46 -14.31 27.98
CA VAL A 179 14.18 -15.75 28.08
C VAL A 179 13.24 -16.05 29.25
N GLN A 180 13.34 -15.27 30.34
CA GLN A 180 12.50 -15.34 31.53
C GLN A 180 12.26 -13.92 32.08
N PRO A 181 11.18 -13.69 32.85
CA PRO A 181 10.92 -12.37 33.43
C PRO A 181 11.85 -12.13 34.62
N ILE A 182 12.99 -11.48 34.36
CA ILE A 182 13.97 -11.15 35.41
C ILE A 182 13.61 -9.81 36.06
N THR A 183 13.14 -8.86 35.26
CA THR A 183 12.73 -7.52 35.69
C THR A 183 11.22 -7.34 35.61
N GLU A 184 10.68 -6.34 36.30
CA GLU A 184 9.28 -5.93 36.13
C GLU A 184 8.99 -5.53 34.67
N GLY A 185 9.98 -4.91 34.00
CA GLY A 185 9.97 -4.57 32.58
C GLY A 185 9.68 -5.76 31.68
N ASP A 186 10.33 -6.90 31.94
CA ASP A 186 10.18 -8.11 31.13
C ASP A 186 8.76 -8.69 31.18
N THR A 187 8.01 -8.44 32.27
CA THR A 187 6.62 -8.89 32.36
C THR A 187 5.73 -8.31 31.26
N HIS A 188 6.08 -7.13 30.75
CA HIS A 188 5.39 -6.50 29.62
C HIS A 188 5.56 -7.33 28.34
N TYR A 189 6.76 -7.86 28.07
CA TYR A 189 7.02 -8.70 26.91
C TYR A 189 6.23 -10.02 26.96
N PHE A 190 6.23 -10.72 28.10
CA PHE A 190 5.46 -11.97 28.23
C PHE A 190 3.95 -11.76 28.08
N ARG A 191 3.43 -10.64 28.59
CA ARG A 191 2.03 -10.24 28.36
C ARG A 191 1.76 -9.96 26.89
N ALA A 192 2.69 -9.27 26.21
CA ALA A 192 2.60 -9.02 24.78
C ALA A 192 2.44 -10.33 23.98
N VAL A 193 3.31 -11.31 24.23
CA VAL A 193 3.25 -12.65 23.61
C VAL A 193 1.95 -13.38 23.98
N SER A 194 1.51 -13.31 25.24
CA SER A 194 0.25 -13.93 25.67
C SER A 194 -0.96 -13.38 24.90
N HIS A 195 -1.07 -12.06 24.75
CA HIS A 195 -2.17 -11.44 23.98
C HIS A 195 -2.05 -11.74 22.49
N TYR A 196 -0.84 -11.78 21.92
CA TYR A 196 -0.59 -12.21 20.55
C TYR A 196 -1.13 -13.63 20.29
N CYS A 197 -0.74 -14.59 21.13
CA CYS A 197 -1.22 -15.97 21.05
C CYS A 197 -2.74 -16.08 21.26
N HIS A 198 -3.30 -15.28 22.17
CA HIS A 198 -4.74 -15.27 22.40
C HIS A 198 -5.51 -14.78 21.16
N SER A 199 -5.05 -13.72 20.51
CA SER A 199 -5.63 -13.22 19.25
C SER A 199 -5.61 -14.30 18.15
N LEU A 200 -4.49 -15.01 17.98
CA LEU A 200 -4.40 -16.14 17.04
C LEU A 200 -5.37 -17.27 17.38
N LYS A 201 -5.54 -17.58 18.67
CA LYS A 201 -6.50 -18.60 19.13
C LYS A 201 -7.93 -18.21 18.77
N LEU A 202 -8.33 -16.97 19.04
CA LEU A 202 -9.66 -16.47 18.68
C LEU A 202 -9.90 -16.54 17.17
N GLN A 203 -8.92 -16.12 16.37
CA GLN A 203 -8.99 -16.22 14.90
C GLN A 203 -9.12 -17.67 14.40
N SER A 204 -8.46 -18.62 15.08
CA SER A 204 -8.57 -20.04 14.72
C SER A 204 -9.95 -20.63 15.05
N GLN A 205 -10.60 -20.14 16.11
CA GLN A 205 -11.92 -20.59 16.55
C GLN A 205 -13.04 -20.00 15.70
N GLN A 206 -12.91 -18.74 15.31
CA GLN A 206 -13.87 -18.04 14.46
C GLN A 206 -13.13 -17.40 13.27
N GLN A 207 -13.04 -18.16 12.18
CA GLN A 207 -12.34 -17.72 10.98
C GLN A 207 -13.11 -16.59 10.27
N SER A 208 -12.68 -15.35 10.51
CA SER A 208 -13.16 -14.15 9.82
C SER A 208 -12.09 -13.69 8.83
N MET A 209 -12.43 -13.59 7.54
CA MET A 209 -11.52 -13.02 6.54
C MET A 209 -11.24 -11.53 6.80
N GLN A 210 -12.22 -10.80 7.34
CA GLN A 210 -12.04 -9.40 7.73
C GLN A 210 -10.95 -9.29 8.79
N ASP A 211 -11.03 -10.12 9.83
CA ASP A 211 -10.07 -10.14 10.93
C ASP A 211 -8.69 -10.55 10.40
N ALA A 212 -8.61 -11.56 9.52
CA ALA A 212 -7.35 -11.99 8.93
C ALA A 212 -6.61 -10.86 8.19
N VAL A 213 -7.33 -10.01 7.45
CA VAL A 213 -6.73 -8.85 6.77
C VAL A 213 -6.12 -7.87 7.78
N PHE A 214 -6.86 -7.48 8.83
CA PHE A 214 -6.35 -6.53 9.82
C PHE A 214 -5.26 -7.14 10.71
N LEU A 215 -5.41 -8.39 11.11
CA LEU A 215 -4.40 -9.12 11.88
C LEU A 215 -3.09 -9.27 11.11
N SER A 216 -3.14 -9.45 9.78
CA SER A 216 -1.91 -9.49 8.98
C SER A 216 -1.10 -8.18 9.06
N VAL A 217 -1.76 -7.03 9.18
CA VAL A 217 -1.12 -5.72 9.36
C VAL A 217 -0.65 -5.53 10.82
N LEU A 218 -1.48 -5.88 11.81
CA LEU A 218 -1.15 -5.73 13.22
C LEU A 218 -0.04 -6.68 13.67
N PHE A 219 -0.05 -7.93 13.23
CA PHE A 219 1.00 -8.89 13.55
C PHE A 219 2.30 -8.62 12.79
N LEU A 220 2.23 -8.06 11.58
CA LEU A 220 3.41 -7.49 10.94
C LEU A 220 4.02 -6.38 11.80
N CYS A 221 3.20 -5.44 12.29
CA CYS A 221 3.63 -4.38 13.20
C CYS A 221 4.29 -4.97 14.47
N PHE A 222 3.65 -5.97 15.09
CA PHE A 222 4.19 -6.66 16.26
C PHE A 222 5.55 -7.33 16.00
N GLU A 223 5.67 -8.14 14.94
CA GLU A 223 6.92 -8.85 14.65
C GLU A 223 8.04 -7.91 14.19
N THR A 224 7.70 -6.80 13.55
CA THR A 224 8.67 -5.76 13.17
C THR A 224 9.20 -5.03 14.41
N LEU A 225 8.32 -4.64 15.35
CA LEU A 225 8.73 -4.05 16.64
C LEU A 225 9.59 -5.01 17.48
N ARG A 226 9.35 -6.31 17.34
CA ARG A 226 10.09 -7.38 18.03
C ARG A 226 11.43 -7.70 17.35
N GLY A 227 11.71 -7.14 16.16
CA GLY A 227 12.91 -7.47 15.38
C GLY A 227 12.89 -8.87 14.75
N HIS A 228 11.71 -9.50 14.64
CA HIS A 228 11.57 -10.87 14.13
C HIS A 228 11.28 -10.89 12.62
N SER A 229 12.25 -10.47 11.80
CA SER A 229 12.08 -10.24 10.37
C SER A 229 11.51 -11.44 9.58
N LYS A 230 11.84 -12.67 9.97
CA LYS A 230 11.32 -13.89 9.32
C LYS A 230 9.80 -14.04 9.52
N ALA A 231 9.31 -13.76 10.72
CA ALA A 231 7.87 -13.79 11.00
C ALA A 231 7.14 -12.59 10.36
N ALA A 232 7.79 -11.42 10.32
CA ALA A 232 7.28 -10.26 9.59
C ALA A 232 7.11 -10.57 8.08
N LEU A 233 8.11 -11.21 7.45
CA LEU A 233 8.01 -11.69 6.06
C LEU A 233 6.86 -12.69 5.86
N ASP A 234 6.65 -13.60 6.82
CA ASP A 234 5.51 -14.52 6.76
C ASP A 234 4.18 -13.76 6.80
N HIS A 235 4.03 -12.72 7.63
CA HIS A 235 2.81 -11.89 7.64
C HIS A 235 2.59 -11.15 6.33
N VAL A 236 3.65 -10.69 5.66
CA VAL A 236 3.56 -10.11 4.29
C VAL A 236 3.08 -11.15 3.28
N ASN A 237 3.67 -12.34 3.29
CA ASN A 237 3.31 -13.44 2.40
C ASN A 237 1.86 -13.88 2.56
N HIS A 238 1.40 -14.07 3.80
CA HIS A 238 0.02 -14.46 4.08
C HIS A 238 -0.97 -13.31 3.83
N GLY A 239 -0.64 -12.08 4.21
CA GLY A 239 -1.48 -10.90 3.97
C GLY A 239 -1.74 -10.67 2.49
N LEU A 240 -0.71 -10.77 1.65
CA LEU A 240 -0.84 -10.71 0.19
C LEU A 240 -1.69 -11.86 -0.37
N ALA A 241 -1.53 -13.09 0.14
CA ALA A 241 -2.33 -14.23 -0.28
C ALA A 241 -3.83 -14.05 0.09
N VAL A 242 -4.12 -13.48 1.27
CA VAL A 242 -5.49 -13.15 1.70
C VAL A 242 -6.08 -12.05 0.83
N LEU A 243 -5.33 -10.98 0.54
CA LEU A 243 -5.78 -9.92 -0.38
C LEU A 243 -6.05 -10.46 -1.78
N LEU A 244 -5.19 -11.34 -2.28
CA LEU A 244 -5.38 -12.00 -3.56
C LEU A 244 -6.67 -12.83 -3.58
N ALA A 245 -6.90 -13.67 -2.57
CA ALA A 245 -8.13 -14.43 -2.43
C ALA A 245 -9.36 -13.51 -2.39
N LEU A 246 -9.31 -12.47 -1.56
CA LEU A 246 -10.40 -11.50 -1.39
C LEU A 246 -10.79 -10.81 -2.71
N LEU A 247 -9.81 -10.46 -3.54
CA LEU A 247 -10.03 -9.71 -4.79
C LEU A 247 -10.36 -10.60 -6.00
N THR A 248 -10.00 -11.88 -5.98
CA THR A 248 -10.04 -12.74 -7.18
C THR A 248 -10.91 -14.00 -7.03
N ASP A 249 -11.34 -14.36 -5.82
CA ASP A 249 -12.23 -15.50 -5.63
C ASP A 249 -13.61 -15.27 -6.26
N ARG A 250 -14.29 -16.38 -6.58
CA ARG A 250 -15.64 -16.36 -7.17
C ARG A 250 -16.65 -15.58 -6.32
N ASP A 251 -16.50 -15.64 -5.00
CA ASP A 251 -17.35 -14.94 -4.03
C ASP A 251 -16.76 -13.58 -3.59
N SER A 252 -15.75 -13.05 -4.28
CA SER A 252 -15.07 -11.78 -3.97
C SER A 252 -16.04 -10.64 -3.67
N THR A 253 -17.09 -10.47 -4.47
CA THR A 253 -18.08 -9.40 -4.27
C THR A 253 -18.81 -9.53 -2.94
N ARG A 254 -19.18 -10.75 -2.55
CA ARG A 254 -19.83 -11.02 -1.26
C ARG A 254 -18.86 -10.80 -0.11
N ASN A 255 -17.62 -11.29 -0.26
CA ASN A 255 -16.58 -11.19 0.75
C ASN A 255 -16.20 -9.73 1.01
N ILE A 256 -15.97 -8.95 -0.04
CA ILE A 256 -15.69 -7.51 0.02
C ILE A 256 -16.85 -6.78 0.71
N ASN A 257 -18.10 -7.03 0.31
CA ASN A 257 -19.25 -6.36 0.91
C ASN A 257 -19.48 -6.74 2.39
N ALA A 258 -18.93 -7.85 2.85
CA ALA A 258 -19.00 -8.27 4.26
C ALA A 258 -17.94 -7.61 5.14
N LEU A 259 -16.87 -7.01 4.57
CA LEU A 259 -15.77 -6.42 5.35
C LEU A 259 -16.16 -5.13 6.08
N ALA A 260 -16.90 -4.23 5.43
CA ALA A 260 -17.25 -2.93 6.00
C ALA A 260 -18.42 -2.28 5.24
N PRO A 261 -19.09 -1.27 5.81
CA PRO A 261 -20.10 -0.48 5.08
C PRO A 261 -19.56 0.15 3.79
N ASN A 262 -18.29 0.56 3.78
CA ASN A 262 -17.58 1.05 2.60
C ASN A 262 -16.22 0.34 2.46
N PRO A 263 -16.21 -0.90 1.92
CA PRO A 263 -15.06 -1.79 2.03
C PRO A 263 -13.96 -1.51 1.02
N LYS A 264 -14.27 -0.91 -0.13
CA LYS A 264 -13.29 -0.71 -1.20
C LYS A 264 -12.17 0.27 -0.86
N PRO A 265 -12.45 1.46 -0.27
CA PRO A 265 -11.39 2.37 0.18
C PRO A 265 -10.52 1.74 1.27
N LEU A 266 -11.14 1.02 2.19
CA LEU A 266 -10.42 0.31 3.25
C LEU A 266 -9.47 -0.75 2.72
N ILE A 267 -9.93 -1.59 1.78
CA ILE A 267 -9.08 -2.57 1.10
C ILE A 267 -8.00 -1.87 0.28
N ALA A 268 -8.29 -0.72 -0.33
CA ALA A 268 -7.28 0.05 -1.04
C ALA A 268 -6.18 0.54 -0.09
N THR A 269 -6.53 1.09 1.09
CA THR A 269 -5.56 1.54 2.09
C THR A 269 -4.70 0.39 2.62
N VAL A 270 -5.30 -0.77 2.92
CA VAL A 270 -4.54 -1.96 3.31
C VAL A 270 -3.68 -2.47 2.15
N GLY A 271 -4.23 -2.47 0.93
CA GLY A 271 -3.51 -2.84 -0.29
C GLY A 271 -2.31 -1.94 -0.56
N ASP A 272 -2.38 -0.64 -0.25
CA ASP A 272 -1.27 0.30 -0.39
C ASP A 272 -0.10 -0.06 0.56
N ILE A 273 -0.39 -0.47 1.80
CA ILE A 273 0.61 -1.00 2.74
C ILE A 273 1.32 -2.22 2.13
N PHE A 274 0.55 -3.22 1.69
CA PHE A 274 1.14 -4.44 1.14
C PHE A 274 1.84 -4.23 -0.21
N THR A 275 1.41 -3.26 -1.01
CA THR A 275 2.08 -2.87 -2.28
C THR A 275 3.47 -2.29 -2.02
N GLN A 276 3.65 -1.57 -0.92
CA GLN A 276 4.96 -1.12 -0.50
C GLN A 276 5.80 -2.27 0.05
N LEU A 277 5.25 -3.04 1.00
CA LEU A 277 5.95 -4.14 1.66
C LEU A 277 6.35 -5.26 0.71
N VAL A 278 5.56 -5.56 -0.31
CA VAL A 278 5.91 -6.58 -1.30
C VAL A 278 7.15 -6.19 -2.10
N THR A 279 7.34 -4.89 -2.35
CA THR A 279 8.56 -4.38 -2.98
C THR A 279 9.76 -4.62 -2.08
N GLN A 280 9.63 -4.44 -0.77
CA GLN A 280 10.68 -4.75 0.21
C GLN A 280 10.95 -6.26 0.29
N ALA A 281 9.89 -7.06 0.43
CA ALA A 281 9.97 -8.50 0.65
C ALA A 281 10.57 -9.27 -0.53
N ARG A 282 10.54 -8.71 -1.75
CA ARG A 282 11.23 -9.29 -2.91
C ARG A 282 12.75 -9.32 -2.71
N PHE A 283 13.33 -8.29 -2.10
CA PHE A 283 14.78 -8.20 -1.87
C PHE A 283 15.24 -8.90 -0.58
N ILE A 284 14.32 -9.43 0.23
CA ILE A 284 14.64 -10.03 1.53
C ILE A 284 14.18 -11.49 1.55
N LEU A 285 15.15 -12.40 1.61
CA LEU A 285 14.91 -13.83 1.69
C LEU A 285 14.77 -14.28 3.13
N ARG A 286 13.83 -15.20 3.35
CA ARG A 286 13.64 -15.87 4.66
C ARG A 286 14.87 -16.69 5.06
N GLY A 287 15.55 -17.29 4.08
CA GLY A 287 16.73 -18.13 4.27
C GLY A 287 17.85 -17.71 3.33
N SER A 288 18.58 -18.70 2.83
CA SER A 288 19.66 -18.50 1.85
C SER A 288 19.13 -18.59 0.42
N LEU A 289 19.83 -17.95 -0.51
CA LEU A 289 19.50 -18.01 -1.94
C LEU A 289 19.40 -19.47 -2.44
N GLY A 290 18.42 -19.74 -3.30
CA GLY A 290 18.12 -21.08 -3.82
C GLY A 290 17.39 -22.03 -2.85
N THR A 291 17.30 -21.71 -1.55
CA THR A 291 16.63 -22.59 -0.56
C THR A 291 15.20 -22.17 -0.23
N SER A 292 14.85 -20.90 -0.40
CA SER A 292 13.53 -20.36 -0.04
C SER A 292 13.18 -19.17 -0.93
N PRO A 293 12.25 -19.29 -1.89
CA PRO A 293 11.85 -18.17 -2.73
C PRO A 293 11.14 -17.10 -1.90
N PRO A 294 11.19 -15.82 -2.31
CA PRO A 294 10.41 -14.76 -1.67
C PRO A 294 8.90 -15.07 -1.82
N LEU A 295 8.16 -14.89 -0.72
CA LEU A 295 6.69 -14.93 -0.69
C LEU A 295 6.05 -16.19 -1.32
N PRO A 296 6.41 -17.42 -0.86
CA PRO A 296 6.03 -18.66 -1.54
C PRO A 296 4.51 -18.90 -1.64
N ASN A 297 3.72 -18.45 -0.66
CA ASN A 297 2.27 -18.69 -0.64
C ASN A 297 1.55 -17.75 -1.61
N PHE A 298 1.94 -16.48 -1.61
CA PHE A 298 1.42 -15.49 -2.53
C PHE A 298 1.76 -15.85 -3.98
N THR A 299 3.01 -16.22 -4.25
CA THR A 299 3.48 -16.75 -5.54
C THR A 299 2.65 -17.93 -6.03
N LYS A 300 2.42 -18.92 -5.15
CA LYS A 300 1.59 -20.08 -5.48
C LYS A 300 0.17 -19.64 -5.83
N GLY A 301 -0.42 -18.75 -5.02
CA GLY A 301 -1.76 -18.21 -5.25
C GLY A 301 -1.89 -17.48 -6.59
N LEU A 302 -0.90 -16.67 -6.98
CA LEU A 302 -0.85 -16.00 -8.27
C LEU A 302 -0.91 -17.01 -9.42
N ARG A 303 -0.06 -18.04 -9.37
CA ARG A 303 -0.02 -19.12 -10.37
C ARG A 303 -1.35 -19.87 -10.47
N ASP A 304 -1.90 -20.30 -9.34
CA ASP A 304 -3.17 -21.05 -9.27
C ASP A 304 -4.34 -20.24 -9.85
N LYS A 305 -4.31 -18.91 -9.66
CA LYS A 305 -5.33 -17.98 -10.14
C LYS A 305 -5.03 -17.37 -11.50
N LYS A 306 -3.91 -17.74 -12.14
CA LYS A 306 -3.45 -17.22 -13.44
C LYS A 306 -3.27 -15.70 -13.46
N HIS A 307 -2.78 -15.13 -12.36
CA HIS A 307 -2.37 -13.74 -12.24
C HIS A 307 -0.85 -13.63 -12.24
N THR A 308 -0.31 -12.57 -12.83
CA THR A 308 1.06 -12.10 -12.55
C THR A 308 1.04 -11.09 -11.40
N PHE A 309 2.20 -10.81 -10.82
CA PHE A 309 2.35 -9.76 -9.83
C PHE A 309 1.83 -8.41 -10.34
N GLU A 310 2.22 -7.99 -11.55
CA GLU A 310 1.80 -6.73 -12.16
C GLU A 310 0.28 -6.68 -12.36
N SER A 311 -0.31 -7.79 -12.82
CA SER A 311 -1.77 -7.88 -13.00
C SER A 311 -2.52 -7.73 -11.67
N PHE A 312 -1.96 -8.26 -10.58
CA PHE A 312 -2.55 -8.16 -9.25
C PHE A 312 -2.35 -6.76 -8.64
N MET A 313 -1.16 -6.17 -8.78
CA MET A 313 -0.90 -4.79 -8.38
C MET A 313 -1.81 -3.81 -9.15
N ALA A 314 -2.09 -4.07 -10.43
CA ALA A 314 -3.05 -3.30 -11.20
C ALA A 314 -4.49 -3.41 -10.65
N LEU A 315 -4.89 -4.55 -10.09
CA LEU A 315 -6.20 -4.67 -9.41
C LEU A 315 -6.26 -3.80 -8.15
N ILE A 316 -5.20 -3.80 -7.34
CA ILE A 316 -5.12 -2.96 -6.13
C ILE A 316 -5.11 -1.47 -6.51
N SER A 317 -4.36 -1.09 -7.55
CA SER A 317 -4.24 0.32 -7.98
C SER A 317 -5.59 0.89 -8.46
N GLN A 318 -6.44 0.05 -9.04
CA GLN A 318 -7.78 0.41 -9.52
C GLN A 318 -8.84 0.53 -8.43
N LEU A 319 -8.57 0.11 -7.19
CA LEU A 319 -9.53 0.25 -6.10
C LEU A 319 -9.79 1.74 -5.79
N PRO A 320 -11.07 2.13 -5.59
CA PRO A 320 -11.41 3.51 -5.27
C PRO A 320 -10.95 3.85 -3.86
N ARG A 321 -10.18 4.93 -3.71
CA ARG A 321 -9.64 5.44 -2.43
C ARG A 321 -10.47 6.59 -1.84
N GLY A 322 -11.38 7.16 -2.62
CA GLY A 322 -12.20 8.31 -2.23
C GLY A 322 -13.15 8.75 -3.35
N PRO A 323 -13.84 9.89 -3.21
CA PRO A 323 -14.62 10.48 -4.30
C PRO A 323 -13.69 10.73 -5.50
N ALA A 324 -14.11 10.31 -6.69
CA ALA A 324 -13.26 10.30 -7.87
C ALA A 324 -12.76 11.72 -8.22
N THR A 325 -11.47 11.99 -8.02
CA THR A 325 -10.78 13.14 -8.60
C THR A 325 -10.47 12.85 -10.08
N LYS A 326 -11.50 12.76 -10.90
CA LYS A 326 -11.36 12.88 -12.37
C LYS A 326 -11.44 14.36 -12.71
N GLY A 327 -10.34 15.08 -12.58
CA GLY A 327 -10.25 16.49 -12.92
C GLY A 327 -8.82 16.87 -13.30
N ASN A 328 -8.66 17.96 -14.04
CA ASN A 328 -7.34 18.54 -14.31
C ASN A 328 -6.66 18.93 -12.98
N ILE A 329 -5.33 18.90 -12.94
CA ILE A 329 -4.56 19.42 -11.82
C ILE A 329 -4.94 20.91 -11.65
N PRO A 330 -5.34 21.35 -10.43
CA PRO A 330 -5.70 22.74 -10.20
C PRO A 330 -4.48 23.65 -10.36
N ALA A 331 -4.68 24.95 -10.58
CA ALA A 331 -3.56 25.91 -10.65
C ALA A 331 -2.79 26.03 -9.33
N ARG A 332 -3.45 25.75 -8.20
CA ARG A 332 -2.85 25.67 -6.87
C ARG A 332 -3.67 24.73 -5.97
N PHE A 333 -3.01 24.03 -5.07
CA PHE A 333 -3.68 23.29 -4.00
C PHE A 333 -3.94 24.17 -2.77
N ASN A 334 -5.05 23.94 -2.07
CA ASN A 334 -5.35 24.65 -0.82
C ASN A 334 -5.10 23.78 0.42
N THR A 335 -5.11 22.45 0.26
CA THR A 335 -4.88 21.50 1.36
C THR A 335 -3.91 20.40 0.95
N LEU A 336 -3.26 19.79 1.95
CA LEU A 336 -2.38 18.64 1.74
C LEU A 336 -3.16 17.41 1.26
N ASP A 337 -4.40 17.24 1.73
CA ASP A 337 -5.29 16.15 1.32
C ASP A 337 -5.63 16.22 -0.18
N GLU A 338 -5.86 17.42 -0.71
CA GLU A 338 -6.09 17.61 -2.15
C GLU A 338 -4.86 17.17 -2.95
N PHE A 339 -3.65 17.59 -2.54
CA PHE A 339 -2.41 17.21 -3.22
C PHE A 339 -2.15 15.70 -3.17
N GLU A 340 -2.33 15.08 -2.00
CA GLU A 340 -2.12 13.65 -1.79
C GLU A 340 -2.99 12.80 -2.72
N LEU A 341 -4.24 13.20 -2.97
CA LEU A 341 -5.13 12.49 -3.89
C LEU A 341 -4.56 12.43 -5.32
N TYR A 342 -3.93 13.51 -5.80
CA TYR A 342 -3.29 13.52 -7.12
C TYR A 342 -1.97 12.75 -7.10
N LEU A 343 -1.19 12.83 -6.02
CA LEU A 343 0.05 12.05 -5.88
C LEU A 343 -0.20 10.54 -5.90
N ILE A 344 -1.28 10.08 -5.25
CA ILE A 344 -1.75 8.69 -5.31
C ILE A 344 -2.12 8.28 -6.73
N ILE A 345 -2.69 9.19 -7.54
CA ILE A 345 -3.00 8.92 -8.95
C ILE A 345 -1.72 8.76 -9.77
N ALA A 346 -0.74 9.64 -9.57
CA ALA A 346 0.56 9.56 -10.26
C ALA A 346 1.27 8.21 -10.03
N ARG A 347 1.15 7.64 -8.82
CA ARG A 347 1.69 6.29 -8.49
C ARG A 347 1.09 5.15 -9.30
N ARG A 348 -0.06 5.35 -9.95
CA ARG A 348 -0.69 4.33 -10.82
C ARG A 348 0.10 4.04 -12.08
N ILE A 349 1.17 4.79 -12.34
CA ILE A 349 2.12 4.51 -13.42
C ILE A 349 2.95 3.24 -13.15
N ARG A 350 3.19 2.89 -11.87
CA ARG A 350 4.09 1.79 -11.48
C ARG A 350 3.73 0.44 -12.13
N PRO A 351 2.45 -0.01 -12.15
CA PRO A 351 2.09 -1.24 -12.82
C PRO A 351 2.35 -1.21 -14.33
N GLU A 352 2.19 -0.06 -15.00
CA GLU A 352 2.44 0.07 -16.44
C GLU A 352 3.93 -0.02 -16.75
N VAL A 353 4.78 0.70 -16.01
CA VAL A 353 6.24 0.58 -16.06
C VAL A 353 6.68 -0.86 -15.79
N GLY A 354 6.08 -1.52 -14.79
CA GLY A 354 6.34 -2.92 -14.46
C GLY A 354 6.02 -3.88 -15.62
N VAL A 355 4.85 -3.70 -16.27
CA VAL A 355 4.45 -4.54 -17.42
C VAL A 355 5.41 -4.38 -18.61
N ILE A 356 5.82 -3.15 -18.92
CA ILE A 356 6.80 -2.89 -20.00
C ILE A 356 8.14 -3.52 -19.64
N SER A 357 8.59 -3.34 -18.39
CA SER A 357 9.85 -3.90 -17.90
C SER A 357 9.86 -5.43 -18.02
N LEU A 358 8.78 -6.09 -17.60
CA LEU A 358 8.65 -7.55 -17.68
C LEU A 358 8.68 -8.07 -19.14
N ASP A 359 8.02 -7.40 -20.07
CA ASP A 359 8.07 -7.75 -21.50
C ASP A 359 9.51 -7.64 -22.06
N ILE A 360 10.26 -6.61 -21.66
CA ILE A 360 11.67 -6.42 -22.06
C ILE A 360 12.57 -7.48 -21.43
N VAL A 361 12.38 -7.80 -20.16
CA VAL A 361 13.06 -8.91 -19.49
C VAL A 361 12.85 -10.22 -20.26
N GLN A 362 11.61 -10.55 -20.61
CA GLN A 362 11.27 -11.78 -21.33
C GLN A 362 11.93 -11.83 -22.71
N LYS A 363 11.93 -10.72 -23.45
CA LYS A 363 12.54 -10.62 -24.79
C LYS A 363 14.05 -10.66 -24.77
N SER A 364 14.69 -10.09 -23.74
CA SER A 364 16.15 -10.04 -23.62
C SER A 364 16.77 -11.38 -23.24
N GLY A 365 15.99 -12.31 -22.67
CA GLY A 365 16.52 -13.58 -22.16
C GLY A 365 17.45 -13.43 -20.95
N ILE A 366 17.50 -12.24 -20.34
CA ILE A 366 18.44 -11.86 -19.28
C ILE A 366 18.43 -12.84 -18.10
N ILE A 367 17.26 -13.40 -17.77
CA ILE A 367 17.05 -14.36 -16.67
C ILE A 367 17.87 -15.65 -16.85
N HIS A 368 18.05 -16.10 -18.09
CA HIS A 368 18.69 -17.38 -18.40
C HIS A 368 20.14 -17.22 -18.85
N SER A 369 20.59 -15.99 -19.09
CA SER A 369 21.93 -15.69 -19.55
C SER A 369 22.95 -15.73 -18.42
N SER A 370 24.11 -16.31 -18.71
CA SER A 370 25.32 -16.24 -17.87
C SER A 370 26.35 -15.23 -18.41
N ASP A 371 26.01 -14.47 -19.46
CA ASP A 371 26.85 -13.40 -19.97
C ASP A 371 26.86 -12.23 -18.96
N PRO A 372 28.01 -11.85 -18.41
CA PRO A 372 28.10 -10.77 -17.43
C PRO A 372 27.66 -9.40 -17.97
N PHE A 373 27.69 -9.19 -19.30
CA PHE A 373 27.32 -7.93 -19.95
C PHE A 373 25.86 -7.87 -20.40
N ILE A 374 25.09 -8.96 -20.26
CA ILE A 374 23.68 -9.01 -20.65
C ILE A 374 22.83 -7.95 -19.92
N ILE A 375 23.22 -7.60 -18.69
CA ILE A 375 22.54 -6.58 -17.89
C ILE A 375 22.66 -5.20 -18.53
N THR A 376 23.81 -4.88 -19.15
CA THR A 376 24.02 -3.62 -19.86
C THR A 376 23.12 -3.54 -21.09
N THR A 377 23.01 -4.64 -21.85
CA THR A 377 22.09 -4.73 -22.99
C THR A 377 20.63 -4.58 -22.57
N PHE A 378 20.26 -5.18 -21.43
CA PHE A 378 18.93 -5.02 -20.85
C PHE A 378 18.65 -3.58 -20.44
N TRP A 379 19.54 -2.94 -19.69
CA TRP A 379 19.36 -1.54 -19.29
C TRP A 379 19.20 -0.62 -20.49
N ARG A 380 20.05 -0.77 -21.52
CA ARG A 380 19.91 -0.02 -22.78
C ARG A 380 18.55 -0.27 -23.43
N SER A 381 18.11 -1.53 -23.50
CA SER A 381 16.80 -1.89 -24.07
C SER A 381 15.64 -1.29 -23.27
N LEU A 382 15.71 -1.33 -21.93
CA LEU A 382 14.71 -0.79 -21.02
C LEU A 382 14.56 0.72 -21.19
N THR A 383 15.67 1.44 -21.15
CA THR A 383 15.68 2.91 -21.18
C THR A 383 15.42 3.49 -22.57
N SER A 384 15.69 2.72 -23.64
CA SER A 384 15.47 3.14 -25.02
C SER A 384 14.15 2.61 -25.62
N ASP A 385 13.37 1.80 -24.90
CA ASP A 385 12.06 1.30 -25.38
C ASP A 385 11.09 2.49 -25.60
N PRO A 386 10.50 2.64 -26.80
CA PRO A 386 9.62 3.77 -27.10
C PRO A 386 8.36 3.85 -26.23
N ARG A 387 7.86 2.72 -25.73
CA ARG A 387 6.72 2.69 -24.79
C ARG A 387 7.17 3.19 -23.42
N MET A 388 8.32 2.72 -22.94
CA MET A 388 8.89 3.17 -21.66
C MET A 388 9.11 4.68 -21.67
N LYS A 389 9.74 5.19 -22.74
CA LYS A 389 9.99 6.62 -22.92
C LYS A 389 8.69 7.42 -22.91
N ARG A 390 7.68 7.00 -23.66
CA ARG A 390 6.37 7.68 -23.69
C ARG A 390 5.73 7.78 -22.30
N VAL A 391 5.66 6.66 -21.59
CA VAL A 391 5.07 6.58 -20.24
C VAL A 391 5.83 7.49 -19.27
N CYS A 392 7.16 7.49 -19.33
CA CYS A 392 7.99 8.34 -18.48
C CYS A 392 7.92 9.83 -18.84
N ASP A 393 7.81 10.17 -20.13
CA ASP A 393 7.64 11.54 -20.61
C ASP A 393 6.28 12.12 -20.17
N GLU A 394 5.21 11.32 -20.29
CA GLU A 394 3.86 11.67 -19.81
C GLU A 394 3.85 11.88 -18.29
N LEU A 395 4.43 10.96 -17.52
CA LEU A 395 4.60 11.09 -16.08
C LEU A 395 5.41 12.35 -15.71
N SER A 396 6.51 12.61 -16.41
CA SER A 396 7.35 13.78 -16.15
C SER A 396 6.65 15.10 -16.46
N ALA A 397 5.73 15.12 -17.43
CA ALA A 397 4.89 16.28 -17.69
C ALA A 397 3.84 16.47 -16.59
N GLU A 398 3.16 15.40 -16.17
CA GLU A 398 2.16 15.43 -15.10
C GLU A 398 2.79 15.84 -13.76
N MET A 399 3.94 15.26 -13.39
CA MET A 399 4.66 15.57 -12.16
C MET A 399 5.14 17.02 -12.13
N ARG A 400 5.58 17.59 -13.26
CA ARG A 400 5.93 19.03 -13.33
C ARG A 400 4.71 19.94 -13.14
N ALA A 401 3.56 19.57 -13.70
CA ALA A 401 2.32 20.32 -13.47
C ALA A 401 1.87 20.22 -12.00
N LEU A 402 2.02 19.03 -11.41
CA LEU A 402 1.70 18.78 -10.01
C LEU A 402 2.61 19.58 -9.07
N ASP A 403 3.92 19.62 -9.37
CA ASP A 403 4.92 20.41 -8.65
C ASP A 403 4.56 21.90 -8.66
N ALA A 404 4.31 22.47 -9.84
CA ALA A 404 3.97 23.88 -10.00
C ALA A 404 2.72 24.27 -9.19
N ALA A 405 1.73 23.38 -9.09
CA ALA A 405 0.52 23.59 -8.31
C ALA A 405 0.71 23.41 -6.79
N TYR A 406 1.67 22.57 -6.37
CA TYR A 406 1.93 22.25 -4.98
C TYR A 406 2.87 23.23 -4.28
N MET A 407 3.91 23.70 -4.99
CA MET A 407 4.95 24.54 -4.42
C MET A 407 4.44 25.78 -3.67
N PRO A 408 3.38 26.51 -4.10
CA PRO A 408 2.84 27.62 -3.32
C PRO A 408 2.37 27.22 -1.92
N LEU A 409 1.65 26.09 -1.81
CA LEU A 409 1.17 25.56 -0.53
C LEU A 409 2.32 25.05 0.32
N PHE A 410 3.25 24.31 -0.29
CA PHE A 410 4.44 23.79 0.40
C PHE A 410 5.27 24.93 0.98
N ASN A 411 5.58 25.94 0.17
CA ASN A 411 6.35 27.12 0.60
C ASN A 411 5.67 27.88 1.74
N GLN A 412 4.34 28.02 1.70
CA GLN A 412 3.58 28.61 2.80
C GLN A 412 3.74 27.81 4.10
N ILE A 413 3.68 26.47 4.03
CA ILE A 413 3.76 25.60 5.21
C ILE A 413 5.19 25.56 5.76
N ILE A 414 6.23 25.47 4.92
CA ILE A 414 7.61 25.40 5.41
C ILE A 414 8.08 26.69 6.09
N MET A 415 7.41 27.82 5.83
CA MET A 415 7.63 29.09 6.52
C MET A 415 6.88 29.20 7.87
N SER A 416 6.07 28.19 8.22
CA SER A 416 5.33 28.13 9.48
C SER A 416 6.13 27.42 10.59
N GLU A 417 5.47 27.13 11.72
CA GLU A 417 6.08 26.47 12.88
C GLU A 417 6.56 25.04 12.53
N GLN A 418 7.87 24.81 12.70
CA GLN A 418 8.58 23.60 12.27
C GLN A 418 8.09 22.31 12.97
N ASP A 419 7.51 22.44 14.16
CA ASP A 419 7.08 21.29 14.97
C ASP A 419 5.59 20.95 14.78
N SER A 420 4.90 21.63 13.86
CA SER A 420 3.48 21.33 13.61
C SER A 420 3.30 20.01 12.84
N PRO A 421 2.26 19.20 13.15
CA PRO A 421 1.94 17.99 12.37
C PRO A 421 1.76 18.26 10.86
N THR A 422 1.27 19.46 10.53
CA THR A 422 1.11 19.93 9.14
C THR A 422 2.46 20.13 8.45
N TYR A 423 3.47 20.65 9.14
CA TYR A 423 4.82 20.83 8.62
C TYR A 423 5.45 19.48 8.25
N LEU A 424 5.40 18.51 9.17
CA LEU A 424 5.88 17.15 8.93
C LEU A 424 5.15 16.46 7.78
N ARG A 425 3.82 16.60 7.73
CA ARG A 425 3.02 16.02 6.64
C ARG A 425 3.39 16.63 5.28
N ALA A 426 3.67 17.93 5.22
CA ALA A 426 4.13 18.57 4.00
C ALA A 426 5.50 18.04 3.56
N ILE A 427 6.46 17.90 4.50
CA ILE A 427 7.77 17.29 4.21
C ILE A 427 7.61 15.87 3.67
N HIS A 428 6.78 15.04 4.31
CA HIS A 428 6.55 13.67 3.86
C HIS A 428 5.92 13.61 2.48
N LEU A 429 4.92 14.44 2.19
CA LEU A 429 4.30 14.52 0.87
C LEU A 429 5.30 15.00 -0.19
N ARG A 430 6.23 15.90 0.17
CA ARG A 430 7.31 16.32 -0.72
C ARG A 430 8.34 15.22 -0.97
N LEU A 431 8.75 14.48 0.06
CA LEU A 431 9.61 13.30 -0.08
C LEU A 431 8.96 12.26 -0.99
N GLN A 432 7.68 11.98 -0.77
CA GLN A 432 6.89 11.08 -1.62
C GLN A 432 6.76 11.54 -3.08
N PHE A 433 6.73 12.85 -3.32
CA PHE A 433 6.79 13.42 -4.67
C PHE A 433 8.16 13.17 -5.32
N LEU A 434 9.24 13.45 -4.58
CA LEU A 434 10.60 13.23 -5.05
C LEU A 434 10.89 11.74 -5.29
N ASP A 435 10.31 10.84 -4.49
CA ASP A 435 10.35 9.39 -4.69
C ASP A 435 9.90 9.03 -6.12
N ILE A 436 8.70 9.46 -6.50
CA ILE A 436 8.13 9.15 -7.81
C ILE A 436 8.90 9.86 -8.93
N TYR A 437 9.19 11.14 -8.76
CA TYR A 437 9.77 11.96 -9.83
C TYR A 437 11.23 11.59 -10.11
N THR A 438 12.00 11.36 -9.06
CA THR A 438 13.45 11.11 -9.17
C THR A 438 13.73 9.63 -9.36
N PHE A 439 13.12 8.77 -8.55
CA PHE A 439 13.57 7.40 -8.40
C PHE A 439 12.85 6.39 -9.29
N GLU A 440 11.57 6.64 -9.62
CA GLU A 440 10.72 5.70 -10.38
C GLU A 440 10.76 5.89 -11.89
N ASN A 441 11.52 6.87 -12.39
CA ASN A 441 11.71 7.08 -13.82
C ASN A 441 13.02 6.42 -14.30
N PRO A 442 12.99 5.20 -14.88
CA PRO A 442 14.21 4.51 -15.29
C PRO A 442 14.99 5.24 -16.38
N THR A 443 14.34 6.12 -17.17
CA THR A 443 14.99 6.85 -18.26
C THR A 443 16.01 7.87 -17.76
N HIS A 444 15.91 8.32 -16.50
CA HIS A 444 16.89 9.22 -15.88
C HIS A 444 18.28 8.59 -15.70
N TYR A 445 18.36 7.26 -15.66
CA TYR A 445 19.60 6.53 -15.38
C TYR A 445 20.33 6.04 -16.64
N HIS A 446 19.74 6.27 -17.81
CA HIS A 446 20.32 5.85 -19.09
C HIS A 446 21.65 6.54 -19.38
N ASP A 447 21.66 7.85 -19.16
CA ASP A 447 22.70 8.76 -19.60
C ASP A 447 23.25 9.52 -18.40
N LEU A 448 24.58 9.62 -18.34
CA LEU A 448 25.28 10.22 -17.21
C LEU A 448 25.02 11.72 -17.10
N ASP A 449 24.86 12.43 -18.22
CA ASP A 449 24.56 13.87 -18.23
C ASP A 449 23.14 14.11 -17.74
N ILE A 450 22.17 13.28 -18.17
CA ILE A 450 20.80 13.32 -17.63
C ILE A 450 20.84 13.08 -16.12
N LEU A 451 21.59 12.08 -15.64
CA LEU A 451 21.70 11.78 -14.22
C LEU A 451 22.33 12.94 -13.43
N HIS A 452 23.33 13.63 -14.00
CA HIS A 452 23.89 14.84 -13.39
C HIS A 452 22.86 15.96 -13.25
N THR A 453 21.94 16.12 -14.21
CA THR A 453 20.86 17.13 -14.09
C THR A 453 19.91 16.86 -12.91
N GLN A 454 19.84 15.62 -12.41
CA GLN A 454 19.00 15.23 -11.27
C GLN A 454 19.65 15.54 -9.90
N THR A 455 20.93 15.95 -9.86
CA THR A 455 21.66 16.26 -8.61
C THR A 455 20.91 17.20 -7.65
N PRO A 456 20.24 18.28 -8.10
CA PRO A 456 19.46 19.14 -7.20
C PRO A 456 18.32 18.40 -6.49
N LEU A 457 17.67 17.43 -7.13
CA LEU A 457 16.58 16.65 -6.54
C LEU A 457 17.09 15.71 -5.46
N PHE A 458 18.25 15.06 -5.67
CA PHE A 458 18.90 14.27 -4.62
C PHE A 458 19.26 15.14 -3.40
N ARG A 459 19.77 16.35 -3.63
CA ARG A 459 20.08 17.29 -2.54
C ARG A 459 18.83 17.72 -1.77
N GLU A 460 17.76 18.04 -2.49
CA GLU A 460 16.47 18.36 -1.86
C GLU A 460 15.97 17.20 -1.01
N TYR A 461 16.05 15.97 -1.55
CA TYR A 461 15.65 14.76 -0.85
C TYR A 461 16.40 14.57 0.47
N LEU A 462 17.74 14.64 0.44
CA LEU A 462 18.56 14.47 1.64
C LEU A 462 18.28 15.56 2.68
N SER A 463 18.10 16.81 2.25
CA SER A 463 17.75 17.92 3.13
C SER A 463 16.43 17.67 3.86
N LEU A 464 15.38 17.31 3.13
CA LEU A 464 14.05 17.03 3.69
C LEU A 464 14.04 15.77 4.57
N ALA A 465 14.73 14.71 4.13
CA ALA A 465 14.86 13.48 4.90
C ALA A 465 15.60 13.72 6.23
N ASN A 466 16.64 14.56 6.21
CA ASN A 466 17.37 14.94 7.43
C ASN A 466 16.48 15.73 8.40
N ILE A 467 15.62 16.63 7.91
CA ILE A 467 14.64 17.33 8.73
C ILE A 467 13.64 16.33 9.35
N ALA A 468 13.06 15.44 8.54
CA ALA A 468 12.13 14.41 9.03
C ALA A 468 12.78 13.50 10.10
N MET A 469 14.02 13.07 9.87
CA MET A 469 14.79 12.27 10.83
C MET A 469 15.12 13.03 12.11
N ARG A 470 15.41 14.34 12.04
CA ARG A 470 15.69 15.17 13.22
C ARG A 470 14.45 15.32 14.11
N ILE A 471 13.31 15.66 13.52
CA ILE A 471 12.05 15.84 14.27
C ILE A 471 11.65 14.51 14.91
N ALA A 472 11.81 13.40 14.17
CA ALA A 472 11.60 12.07 14.72
C ALA A 472 12.52 11.69 15.89
N ARG A 473 13.68 12.33 16.05
CA ARG A 473 14.57 12.08 17.20
C ARG A 473 14.22 12.93 18.42
N GLN A 474 13.66 14.13 18.22
CA GLN A 474 13.47 15.12 19.27
C GLN A 474 12.33 14.78 20.24
N ASP A 475 11.27 14.09 19.78
CA ASP A 475 10.04 13.90 20.57
C ASP A 475 9.74 12.46 21.05
N LEU A 476 10.62 11.49 20.76
CA LEU A 476 10.29 10.08 21.01
C LEU A 476 10.92 9.55 22.31
N LYS A 477 10.14 9.58 23.39
CA LYS A 477 10.47 8.90 24.66
C LYS A 477 10.41 7.37 24.56
N ASN A 478 9.70 6.84 23.56
CA ASN A 478 9.51 5.42 23.36
C ASN A 478 10.17 4.96 22.03
N PRO A 479 11.15 4.02 22.06
CA PRO A 479 11.77 3.48 20.85
C PRO A 479 10.77 2.89 19.84
N ALA A 480 9.64 2.34 20.29
CA ALA A 480 8.60 1.78 19.42
C ALA A 480 8.06 2.79 18.41
N GLN A 481 8.03 4.08 18.78
CA GLN A 481 7.54 5.14 17.92
C GLN A 481 8.47 5.41 16.73
N ARG A 482 9.70 4.88 16.73
CA ARG A 482 10.64 4.98 15.61
C ARG A 482 10.35 3.98 14.50
N MET A 483 9.35 3.11 14.63
CA MET A 483 8.98 2.23 13.53
C MET A 483 8.04 2.93 12.54
N SER A 484 8.29 2.74 11.25
CA SER A 484 7.33 3.00 10.18
C SER A 484 7.11 1.73 9.36
N LEU A 485 5.90 1.51 8.85
CA LEU A 485 5.66 0.45 7.85
C LEU A 485 5.64 0.99 6.41
N GLN A 486 5.60 2.31 6.23
CA GLN A 486 5.27 2.95 4.95
C GLN A 486 6.17 4.14 4.57
N CYS A 487 7.11 4.58 5.40
CA CYS A 487 7.90 5.76 5.07
C CYS A 487 9.02 5.47 4.05
N GLY A 488 9.76 4.37 4.23
CA GLY A 488 10.72 3.87 3.23
C GLY A 488 11.91 4.78 2.94
N LEU A 489 12.27 5.72 3.82
CA LEU A 489 13.36 6.67 3.59
C LEU A 489 14.71 5.97 3.48
N SER A 490 14.96 4.95 4.31
CA SER A 490 16.21 4.18 4.30
C SER A 490 16.53 3.61 2.91
N TRP A 491 15.53 3.11 2.20
CA TRP A 491 15.68 2.64 0.82
C TRP A 491 16.09 3.75 -0.14
N HIS A 492 15.43 4.89 -0.08
CA HIS A 492 15.75 6.00 -0.98
C HIS A 492 17.11 6.62 -0.67
N LEU A 493 17.54 6.63 0.60
CA LEU A 493 18.93 6.96 0.95
C LEU A 493 19.92 6.00 0.27
N LEU A 494 19.63 4.70 0.25
CA LEU A 494 20.43 3.72 -0.49
C LEU A 494 20.40 4.01 -2.00
N LEU A 495 19.24 4.36 -2.57
CA LEU A 495 19.14 4.74 -3.98
C LEU A 495 19.98 5.99 -4.30
N VAL A 496 20.04 6.99 -3.40
CA VAL A 496 20.94 8.14 -3.55
C VAL A 496 22.39 7.66 -3.63
N VAL A 497 22.81 6.74 -2.75
CA VAL A 497 24.18 6.17 -2.81
C VAL A 497 24.45 5.46 -4.15
N PHE A 498 23.46 4.75 -4.69
CA PHE A 498 23.61 3.98 -5.91
C PHE A 498 23.59 4.83 -7.18
N PHE A 499 22.76 5.88 -7.22
CA PHE A 499 22.48 6.61 -8.46
C PHE A 499 23.03 8.03 -8.45
N CYS A 500 23.05 8.75 -7.33
CA CYS A 500 23.63 10.11 -7.30
C CYS A 500 25.11 10.06 -7.65
N ARG A 501 25.58 10.94 -8.55
CA ARG A 501 26.98 10.98 -9.00
C ARG A 501 27.82 12.04 -8.30
N ASP A 502 27.21 12.84 -7.42
CA ASP A 502 27.90 13.78 -6.53
C ASP A 502 28.49 13.03 -5.32
N PRO A 503 29.81 13.03 -5.09
CA PRO A 503 30.42 12.31 -3.98
C PRO A 503 29.97 12.79 -2.59
N LEU A 504 29.76 14.10 -2.41
CA LEU A 504 29.40 14.67 -1.12
C LEU A 504 27.99 14.27 -0.71
N LEU A 505 27.04 14.31 -1.66
CA LEU A 505 25.67 13.86 -1.41
C LEU A 505 25.61 12.36 -1.12
N ARG A 506 26.46 11.55 -1.76
CA ARG A 506 26.55 10.11 -1.44
C ARG A 506 27.09 9.86 -0.04
N ASP A 507 28.15 10.56 0.36
CA ASP A 507 28.70 10.43 1.72
C ASP A 507 27.70 10.93 2.78
N GLU A 508 26.93 11.98 2.49
CA GLU A 508 25.82 12.44 3.33
C GLU A 508 24.74 11.34 3.47
N ALA A 509 24.31 10.73 2.37
CA ALA A 509 23.34 9.63 2.39
C ALA A 509 23.85 8.41 3.18
N ILE A 510 25.14 8.05 3.04
CA ILE A 510 25.79 6.99 3.83
C ILE A 510 25.75 7.32 5.32
N TRP A 511 26.05 8.56 5.71
CA TRP A 511 26.00 8.99 7.10
C TRP A 511 24.58 9.01 7.67
N MET A 512 23.60 9.41 6.85
CA MET A 512 22.19 9.35 7.22
C MET A 512 21.72 7.91 7.44
N LEU A 513 22.13 6.96 6.59
CA LEU A 513 21.87 5.53 6.80
C LEU A 513 22.46 5.02 8.11
N LYS A 514 23.71 5.38 8.43
CA LYS A 514 24.36 5.00 9.69
C LYS A 514 23.56 5.43 10.91
N SER A 515 23.08 6.68 10.88
CA SER A 515 22.37 7.28 12.00
C SER A 515 20.86 7.04 11.95
N TYR A 516 20.35 6.28 10.98
CA TYR A 516 18.91 6.15 10.74
C TYR A 516 18.21 5.61 11.99
N PRO A 517 17.32 6.38 12.63
CA PRO A 517 16.80 6.03 13.96
C PRO A 517 15.69 4.99 13.92
N SER A 518 15.18 4.69 12.73
CA SER A 518 13.89 4.07 12.50
C SER A 518 13.99 2.71 11.80
N GLN A 519 12.97 1.87 11.98
CA GLN A 519 12.79 0.63 11.21
C GLN A 519 11.74 0.89 10.13
N ASP A 520 12.08 0.74 8.84
CA ASP A 520 11.18 0.99 7.70
C ASP A 520 10.58 -0.30 7.15
N GLY A 521 9.57 -0.82 7.84
CA GLY A 521 8.94 -2.09 7.52
C GLY A 521 9.95 -3.22 7.65
N LEU A 522 10.15 -3.96 6.57
CA LEU A 522 11.10 -5.08 6.51
C LEU A 522 12.55 -4.63 6.27
N TRP A 523 12.76 -3.40 5.82
CA TRP A 523 14.10 -2.92 5.49
C TRP A 523 14.94 -2.65 6.73
N ASN A 524 16.18 -3.15 6.71
CA ASN A 524 17.16 -2.91 7.76
C ASN A 524 18.17 -1.84 7.30
N ALA A 525 18.11 -0.66 7.92
CA ALA A 525 19.02 0.44 7.60
C ALA A 525 20.50 0.12 7.86
N GLN A 526 20.82 -0.72 8.85
CA GLN A 526 22.20 -1.16 9.11
C GLN A 526 22.74 -2.01 7.94
N SER A 527 21.92 -2.92 7.42
CA SER A 527 22.29 -3.74 6.25
C SER A 527 22.47 -2.87 5.01
N MET A 528 21.62 -1.86 4.83
CA MET A 528 21.76 -0.87 3.77
C MET A 528 23.02 -0.02 3.94
N TYR A 529 23.36 0.36 5.17
CA TYR A 529 24.59 1.08 5.48
C TYR A 529 25.84 0.28 5.12
N VAL A 530 25.91 -0.99 5.53
CA VAL A 530 27.01 -1.90 5.18
C VAL A 530 27.14 -2.07 3.67
N LEU A 531 26.03 -2.22 2.95
CA LEU A 531 26.00 -2.27 1.48
C LEU A 531 26.47 -0.94 0.85
N ALA A 532 26.06 0.19 1.43
CA ALA A 532 26.43 1.52 0.96
C ALA A 532 27.94 1.79 1.12
N LEU A 533 28.54 1.38 2.25
CA LEU A 533 29.98 1.42 2.45
C LEU A 533 30.73 0.59 1.40
N ARG A 534 30.26 -0.63 1.13
CA ARG A 534 30.88 -1.49 0.11
C ARG A 534 30.74 -0.91 -1.30
N THR A 535 29.59 -0.30 -1.59
CA THR A 535 29.34 0.40 -2.86
C THR A 535 30.29 1.59 -3.03
N ARG A 536 30.58 2.35 -1.98
CA ARG A 536 31.55 3.45 -2.03
C ARG A 536 32.96 2.96 -2.39
N GLU A 537 33.40 1.85 -1.81
CA GLU A 537 34.72 1.26 -2.14
C GLU A 537 34.76 0.70 -3.56
N LEU A 538 33.67 0.06 -4.02
CA LEU A 538 33.52 -0.37 -5.40
C LEU A 538 33.67 0.82 -6.36
N GLU A 539 32.98 1.94 -6.09
CA GLU A 539 33.06 3.13 -6.94
C GLU A 539 34.47 3.74 -6.99
N ARG A 540 35.21 3.72 -5.86
CA ARG A 540 36.60 4.17 -5.79
C ARG A 540 37.54 3.30 -6.64
N THR A 541 37.28 2.01 -6.73
CA THR A 541 38.07 1.09 -7.55
C THR A 541 37.69 1.21 -9.03
N ASN A 542 36.39 1.29 -9.30
CA ASN A 542 35.82 1.45 -10.64
C ASN A 542 36.31 2.73 -11.35
N SER A 543 36.48 3.84 -10.62
CA SER A 543 36.87 5.14 -11.17
C SER A 543 38.32 5.25 -11.65
N LYS A 544 39.16 4.24 -11.39
CA LYS A 544 40.59 4.25 -11.76
C LYS A 544 40.85 4.01 -13.25
N GLU A 545 39.85 3.55 -13.99
CA GLU A 545 40.01 3.12 -15.38
C GLU A 545 38.72 3.36 -16.17
N GLY A 546 38.87 3.53 -17.49
CA GLY A 546 37.75 3.74 -18.41
C GLY A 546 37.17 5.16 -18.36
N THR A 547 36.35 5.45 -19.34
CA THR A 547 35.56 6.68 -19.44
C THR A 547 34.46 6.73 -18.36
N PRO A 548 33.94 7.91 -18.00
CA PRO A 548 32.82 8.03 -17.07
C PRO A 548 31.60 7.17 -17.46
N THR A 549 31.33 7.02 -18.76
CA THR A 549 30.25 6.16 -19.27
C THR A 549 30.54 4.69 -19.00
N GLU A 550 31.74 4.20 -19.32
CA GLU A 550 32.13 2.81 -19.03
C GLU A 550 32.16 2.52 -17.52
N GLN A 551 32.52 3.52 -16.70
CA GLN A 551 32.43 3.45 -15.24
C GLN A 551 30.97 3.30 -14.81
N TRP A 552 30.05 4.08 -15.37
CA TRP A 552 28.62 4.00 -15.05
C TRP A 552 28.00 2.66 -15.46
N GLU A 553 28.32 2.17 -16.66
CA GLU A 553 27.80 0.89 -17.16
C GLU A 553 28.27 -0.29 -16.31
N ARG A 554 29.52 -0.27 -15.82
CA ARG A 554 29.99 -1.31 -14.87
C ARG A 554 29.18 -1.33 -13.59
N LEU A 555 28.73 -0.16 -13.11
CA LEU A 555 27.92 -0.03 -11.90
C LEU A 555 26.47 -0.52 -12.10
N TRP A 556 25.98 -0.73 -13.33
CA TRP A 556 24.69 -1.39 -13.56
C TRP A 556 24.70 -2.88 -13.19
N ARG A 557 25.88 -3.49 -13.06
CA ARG A 557 26.02 -4.88 -12.60
C ARG A 557 25.87 -5.04 -11.08
N ARG A 558 25.65 -3.97 -10.33
CA ARG A 558 25.39 -4.03 -8.89
C ARG A 558 24.04 -4.69 -8.63
N GLU A 559 24.07 -5.92 -8.13
CA GLU A 559 22.92 -6.65 -7.62
C GLU A 559 23.09 -6.92 -6.14
N TYR A 560 22.00 -6.93 -5.40
CA TYR A 560 22.04 -7.25 -3.97
C TYR A 560 20.78 -7.98 -3.53
N LEU A 561 20.94 -8.78 -2.49
CA LEU A 561 19.87 -9.45 -1.76
C LEU A 561 20.18 -9.47 -0.28
N PHE A 562 19.14 -9.54 0.53
CA PHE A 562 19.26 -9.69 1.96
C PHE A 562 18.81 -11.09 2.38
N GLU A 563 19.75 -11.93 2.82
CA GLU A 563 19.47 -13.28 3.33
C GLU A 563 19.12 -13.25 4.82
N GLU A 564 18.52 -14.34 5.30
CA GLU A 564 18.15 -14.54 6.72
C GLU A 564 17.31 -13.39 7.32
N GLY A 565 16.39 -12.82 6.54
CA GLY A 565 15.53 -11.74 7.00
C GLY A 565 16.26 -10.41 7.20
N GLY A 566 17.37 -10.17 6.50
CA GLY A 566 18.09 -8.89 6.58
C GLY A 566 19.48 -8.96 7.22
N GLN A 567 19.81 -10.07 7.87
CA GLN A 567 21.04 -10.19 8.68
C GLN A 567 22.30 -10.44 7.85
N ARG A 568 22.14 -10.92 6.61
CA ARG A 568 23.26 -11.14 5.69
C ARG A 568 23.00 -10.38 4.40
N VAL A 569 24.01 -9.66 3.91
CA VAL A 569 23.95 -8.94 2.64
C VAL A 569 24.74 -9.74 1.62
N VAL A 570 24.10 -10.08 0.51
CA VAL A 570 24.76 -10.61 -0.68
C VAL A 570 24.91 -9.49 -1.68
N PHE A 571 26.10 -9.30 -2.22
CA PHE A 571 26.39 -8.27 -3.20
C PHE A 571 27.14 -8.87 -4.38
N CYS A 572 26.59 -8.68 -5.58
CA CYS A 572 27.16 -9.13 -6.84
C CYS A 572 27.48 -7.90 -7.70
N PHE A 573 28.69 -7.82 -8.24
CA PHE A 573 29.19 -6.65 -8.98
C PHE A 573 30.36 -7.02 -9.90
N LEU A 574 30.80 -6.08 -10.74
CA LEU A 574 32.03 -6.25 -11.52
C LEU A 574 33.24 -5.79 -10.71
N ASP A 575 34.23 -6.67 -10.57
CA ASP A 575 35.52 -6.36 -9.98
C ASP A 575 36.64 -6.67 -10.97
N LYS A 576 37.78 -5.98 -10.82
CA LYS A 576 38.93 -6.20 -11.69
C LYS A 576 39.76 -7.34 -11.13
N ASN A 577 39.95 -8.39 -11.92
CA ASN A 577 40.85 -9.48 -11.57
C ASN A 577 42.30 -8.98 -11.65
N ALA A 578 43.04 -9.10 -10.55
CA ALA A 578 44.40 -8.59 -10.44
C ALA A 578 45.42 -9.36 -11.31
N GLU A 579 45.14 -10.62 -11.63
CA GLU A 579 46.02 -11.49 -12.41
C GLU A 579 45.76 -11.34 -13.91
N THR A 580 44.48 -11.37 -14.32
CA THR A 580 44.08 -11.33 -15.73
C THR A 580 43.90 -9.90 -16.25
N GLY A 581 43.68 -8.94 -15.35
CA GLY A 581 43.31 -7.57 -15.70
C GLY A 581 41.89 -7.43 -16.26
N ALA A 582 41.12 -8.51 -16.34
CA ALA A 582 39.75 -8.50 -16.86
C ALA A 582 38.74 -8.08 -15.79
N TRP A 583 37.62 -7.49 -16.22
CA TRP A 583 36.46 -7.25 -15.37
C TRP A 583 35.62 -8.52 -15.29
N GLU A 584 35.45 -9.04 -14.09
CA GLU A 584 34.76 -10.30 -13.83
C GLU A 584 33.63 -10.08 -12.82
N VAL A 585 32.57 -10.88 -12.92
CA VAL A 585 31.48 -10.85 -11.93
C VAL A 585 31.95 -11.54 -10.67
N VAL A 586 31.83 -10.84 -9.55
CA VAL A 586 32.17 -11.32 -8.21
C VAL A 586 30.95 -11.26 -7.33
N GLU A 587 30.77 -12.28 -6.48
CA GLU A 587 29.75 -12.33 -5.46
C GLU A 587 30.40 -12.37 -4.08
N GLU A 588 29.97 -11.46 -3.21
CA GLU A 588 30.43 -11.35 -1.84
C GLU A 588 29.26 -11.40 -0.86
N VAL A 589 29.56 -11.83 0.36
CA VAL A 589 28.60 -11.84 1.47
C VAL A 589 29.20 -11.20 2.71
N ALA A 590 28.36 -10.47 3.45
CA ALA A 590 28.68 -9.86 4.73
C ALA A 590 27.60 -10.19 5.77
N GLU A 591 28.03 -10.48 7.00
CA GLU A 591 27.13 -10.62 8.16
C GLU A 591 27.01 -9.27 8.86
N VAL A 592 25.79 -8.77 9.01
CA VAL A 592 25.51 -7.44 9.58
C VAL A 592 25.45 -7.55 11.09
N GLN A 593 26.62 -7.55 11.73
CA GLN A 593 26.77 -7.62 13.18
C GLN A 593 28.07 -6.95 13.64
N GLY A 594 28.08 -6.48 14.89
CA GLY A 594 29.26 -5.86 15.51
C GLY A 594 29.54 -4.46 14.98
N ASP A 595 30.82 -4.16 14.74
CA ASP A 595 31.25 -2.85 14.21
C ASP A 595 30.84 -2.71 12.73
N LEU A 596 29.77 -1.96 12.50
CA LEU A 596 29.20 -1.74 11.18
C LEU A 596 30.15 -0.99 10.21
N ASP A 597 31.14 -0.26 10.73
CA ASP A 597 32.13 0.45 9.90
C ASP A 597 33.13 -0.53 9.24
N ASN A 598 33.35 -1.69 9.86
CA ASN A 598 34.42 -2.63 9.51
C ASN A 598 33.91 -4.07 9.29
N VAL A 599 32.69 -4.21 8.76
CA VAL A 599 32.11 -5.54 8.49
C VAL A 599 32.93 -6.27 7.42
N PRO A 600 33.42 -7.50 7.69
CA PRO A 600 34.21 -8.25 6.74
C PRO A 600 33.34 -8.80 5.61
N TRP A 601 33.74 -8.52 4.36
CA TRP A 601 33.16 -9.11 3.16
C TRP A 601 33.95 -10.33 2.73
N ARG A 602 33.25 -11.42 2.39
CA ARG A 602 33.87 -12.67 1.93
C ARG A 602 33.36 -13.01 0.54
N ARG A 603 34.28 -13.24 -0.40
CA ARG A 603 33.93 -13.78 -1.71
C ARG A 603 33.35 -15.19 -1.56
N ARG A 604 32.32 -15.49 -2.34
CA ARG A 604 31.71 -16.82 -2.44
C ARG A 604 31.52 -17.20 -3.92
N PRO A 605 31.34 -18.50 -4.24
CA PRO A 605 31.02 -18.91 -5.60
C PRO A 605 29.77 -18.17 -6.11
N LEU A 606 29.77 -17.80 -7.40
CA LEU A 606 28.61 -17.15 -8.01
C LEU A 606 27.36 -18.03 -7.84
N THR A 607 26.34 -17.49 -7.20
CA THR A 607 25.07 -18.20 -7.10
C THR A 607 24.42 -18.22 -8.49
N SER A 608 23.51 -19.18 -8.73
CA SER A 608 22.78 -19.31 -9.99
C SER A 608 23.65 -19.56 -11.24
N SER A 609 24.86 -20.12 -11.06
CA SER A 609 25.81 -20.40 -12.17
C SER A 609 26.20 -19.14 -12.97
N GLY A 610 26.31 -17.98 -12.29
CA GLY A 610 26.65 -16.70 -12.93
C GLY A 610 25.48 -15.98 -13.61
N ARG A 611 24.25 -16.48 -13.47
CA ARG A 611 23.02 -15.76 -13.85
C ARG A 611 22.74 -14.61 -12.88
N LEU A 612 21.78 -13.75 -13.24
CA LEU A 612 21.31 -12.67 -12.36
C LEU A 612 20.97 -13.19 -10.96
N LEU A 613 21.53 -12.54 -9.94
CA LEU A 613 21.20 -12.76 -8.55
C LEU A 613 19.71 -12.51 -8.30
N ILE A 614 19.17 -11.47 -8.94
CA ILE A 614 17.78 -11.05 -8.79
C ILE A 614 16.84 -11.73 -9.80
N SER A 615 17.25 -12.80 -10.49
CA SER A 615 16.44 -13.46 -11.54
C SER A 615 15.03 -13.82 -11.07
N ASP A 616 14.93 -14.39 -9.87
CA ASP A 616 13.67 -14.78 -9.27
C ASP A 616 12.83 -13.54 -8.93
N ILE A 617 13.47 -12.48 -8.42
CA ILE A 617 12.80 -11.21 -8.18
C ILE A 617 12.23 -10.66 -9.47
N VAL A 618 12.99 -10.60 -10.56
CA VAL A 618 12.55 -9.98 -11.82
C VAL A 618 11.41 -10.77 -12.49
N VAL A 619 11.35 -12.09 -12.28
CA VAL A 619 10.27 -12.97 -12.76
C VAL A 619 9.02 -12.92 -11.86
N PHE A 620 9.19 -12.55 -10.59
CA PHE A 620 8.10 -12.49 -9.61
C PHE A 620 7.08 -11.39 -9.87
#